data_AF-A0A7K5I9P6-F1
#
_entry.id   AF-A0A7K5I9P6-F1
#
_cell.length_a   1.000
_cell.length_b   1.000
_cell.length_c   1.000
_cell.angle_alpha   90.00
_cell.angle_beta   90.00
_cell.angle_gamma   90.00
#
_symmetry.space_group_name_H-M   'P 1'
#
loop_
_entity.id
_entity.type
_entity.pdbx_description
1 polymer ?
#
loop_
_entity_poly.entity_id
_entity_poly.type
_entity_poly.pdbx_seq_one_letter_code
_entity_poly.pdbx_strand_id
1 'polypeptide(L)' 'CPHDWVGYRNVCYFFSEEEGSWNWSQEQCAWRGASLAVLREEWELEFLSRLKGNTDYWLGLRR' A
#
# COMPACT_ATOMS: atom_id res chain seq x y z
N CYS A 1 13.63 2.23 3.85
CA CYS A 1 12.42 2.87 3.29
C CYS A 1 12.51 4.37 3.55
N PRO A 2 11.79 5.22 2.78
CA PRO A 2 11.67 6.63 3.09
C PRO A 2 11.09 6.87 4.49
N HIS A 3 11.21 8.09 5.00
CA HIS A 3 10.55 8.48 6.26
C HIS A 3 9.03 8.26 6.15
N ASP A 4 8.39 7.77 7.22
CA ASP A 4 6.97 7.41 7.30
C ASP A 4 6.51 6.18 6.48
N TRP A 5 7.46 5.37 6.00
CA TRP A 5 7.16 4.12 5.32
C TRP A 5 7.50 2.91 6.20
N VAL A 6 6.66 1.88 6.12
CA VAL A 6 6.89 0.62 6.82
C VAL A 6 7.69 -0.32 5.92
N GLY A 7 8.85 -0.76 6.38
CA GLY A 7 9.71 -1.70 5.64
C GLY A 7 9.58 -3.13 6.13
N TYR A 8 9.38 -4.07 5.20
CA TYR A 8 9.43 -5.50 5.49
C TYR A 8 9.95 -6.29 4.27
N ARG A 9 10.91 -7.21 4.49
CA ARG A 9 11.50 -8.08 3.46
C ARG A 9 11.94 -7.34 2.17
N ASN A 10 12.64 -6.22 2.33
CA ASN A 10 13.10 -5.35 1.23
C ASN A 10 11.99 -4.67 0.42
N VAL A 11 10.74 -4.68 0.89
CA VAL A 11 9.63 -3.92 0.34
C VAL A 11 9.27 -2.80 1.30
N CYS A 12 8.88 -1.64 0.76
CA CYS A 12 8.45 -0.47 1.51
C CYS A 12 6.98 -0.19 1.22
N TYR A 13 6.16 -0.11 2.27
CA TYR A 13 4.73 0.14 2.19
C TYR A 13 4.39 1.50 2.81
N PHE A 14 3.53 2.25 2.13
CA PHE A 14 2.97 3.50 2.61
C PHE A 14 1.47 3.33 2.85
N PHE A 15 1.02 3.69 4.04
CA PHE A 15 -0.40 3.65 4.42
C PHE A 15 -0.93 5.08 4.40
N SER A 16 -1.77 5.40 3.41
CA SER A 16 -2.39 6.72 3.30
C SER A 16 -3.40 6.92 4.44
N GLU A 17 -3.34 8.09 5.09
CA GLU A 17 -4.41 8.57 5.98
C GLU A 17 -5.54 9.25 5.21
N GLU A 18 -5.29 9.64 3.96
CA GLU A 18 -6.26 10.27 3.09
C GLU A 18 -7.08 9.21 2.32
N GLU A 19 -8.40 9.38 2.33
CA GLU A 19 -9.35 8.55 1.59
C GLU A 19 -9.61 9.12 0.19
N GLY A 20 -9.84 8.23 -0.78
CA GLY A 20 -10.16 8.64 -2.13
C GLY A 20 -10.56 7.47 -3.02
N SER A 21 -10.77 7.75 -4.31
CA SER A 21 -11.02 6.71 -5.30
C SER A 21 -9.75 5.90 -5.58
N TRP A 22 -9.90 4.72 -6.19
CA TRP A 22 -8.76 3.90 -6.62
C TRP A 22 -7.81 4.68 -7.55
N ASN A 23 -8.35 5.42 -8.53
CA ASN A 23 -7.56 6.23 -9.46
C ASN A 23 -6.78 7.32 -8.72
N TRP A 24 -7.45 8.06 -7.84
CA TRP A 24 -6.81 9.09 -7.03
C TRP A 24 -5.70 8.51 -6.14
N SER A 25 -5.95 7.36 -5.53
CA SER A 25 -4.96 6.68 -4.68
C SER A 25 -3.73 6.23 -5.49
N GLN A 26 -3.93 5.72 -6.70
CA GLN A 26 -2.84 5.36 -7.61
C GLN A 26 -2.03 6.60 -8.05
N GLU A 27 -2.68 7.74 -8.30
CA GLU A 27 -2.01 9.00 -8.60
C GLU A 27 -1.18 9.50 -7.41
N GLN A 28 -1.70 9.40 -6.18
CA GLN A 28 -0.95 9.74 -4.97
C GLN A 28 0.28 8.86 -4.78
N CYS A 29 0.14 7.54 -4.99
CA CYS A 29 1.29 6.63 -4.95
C CYS A 29 2.33 7.01 -6.01
N ALA A 30 1.89 7.30 -7.25
CA ALA A 30 2.77 7.69 -8.35
C ALA A 30 3.53 8.99 -8.05
N TRP A 31 2.86 9.99 -7.46
CA TRP A 31 3.49 11.25 -7.05
C TRP A 31 4.61 11.04 -6.02
N ARG A 32 4.52 9.98 -5.21
CA ARG A 32 5.54 9.56 -4.24
C ARG A 32 6.61 8.63 -4.83
N GLY A 33 6.61 8.40 -6.14
CA GLY A 33 7.54 7.48 -6.80
C GLY A 33 7.24 5.99 -6.58
N ALA A 34 5.97 5.65 -6.30
CA ALA A 34 5.52 4.30 -6.02
C ALA A 34 4.23 3.94 -6.80
N SER A 35 3.64 2.80 -6.48
CA SER A 35 2.35 2.35 -7.01
C SER A 35 1.49 1.80 -5.88
N LEU A 36 0.18 1.68 -6.11
CA LEU A 36 -0.65 0.88 -5.21
C LEU A 36 -0.04 -0.52 -5.06
N ALA A 37 -0.10 -1.05 -3.84
CA ALA A 37 0.55 -2.32 -3.52
C ALA A 37 -0.10 -3.46 -4.29
N VAL A 38 0.70 -4.22 -5.03
CA VAL A 38 0.29 -5.47 -5.68
C VAL A 38 0.89 -6.61 -4.88
N LEU A 39 0.03 -7.34 -4.17
CA LEU A 39 0.44 -8.43 -3.30
C LEU A 39 0.67 -9.67 -4.15
N ARG A 40 1.92 -10.12 -4.20
CA ARG A 40 2.36 -11.25 -5.04
C ARG A 40 2.62 -12.48 -4.19
N GLU A 41 3.08 -12.28 -2.97
CA GLU A 41 3.46 -13.35 -2.06
C GLU A 41 2.49 -13.45 -0.88
N GLU A 42 2.28 -14.67 -0.38
CA GLU A 42 1.39 -14.92 0.76
C GLU A 42 1.82 -14.15 2.01
N TRP A 43 3.13 -14.01 2.23
CA TRP A 43 3.65 -13.26 3.37
C TRP A 43 3.27 -11.77 3.33
N GLU A 44 3.03 -11.20 2.14
CA GLU A 44 2.59 -9.81 2.01
C GLU A 44 1.16 -9.64 2.51
N LEU A 45 0.28 -10.58 2.17
CA LEU A 45 -1.09 -10.62 2.66
C LEU A 45 -1.13 -10.78 4.19
N GLU A 46 -0.33 -11.71 4.73
CA GLU A 46 -0.23 -11.92 6.18
C GLU A 46 0.31 -10.67 6.89
N PHE A 47 1.36 -10.05 6.35
CA PHE A 47 1.94 -8.84 6.91
C PHE A 47 0.97 -7.66 6.90
N LEU A 48 0.34 -7.37 5.76
CA LEU A 48 -0.58 -6.24 5.62
C LEU A 48 -1.88 -6.45 6.40
N SER A 49 -2.39 -7.69 6.50
CA SER A 49 -3.58 -7.97 7.31
C SER A 49 -3.38 -7.67 8.80
N ARG A 50 -2.15 -7.87 9.31
CA ARG A 50 -1.79 -7.50 10.68
C ARG A 50 -1.63 -5.99 10.87
N LEU A 51 -1.20 -5.28 9.83
CA LEU A 51 -0.94 -3.84 9.89
C LEU A 51 -2.15 -2.96 9.59
N LYS A 52 -3.07 -3.40 8.72
CA LYS A 52 -4.18 -2.56 8.27
C LYS A 52 -5.18 -2.20 9.38
N GLY A 53 -5.16 -2.93 10.49
CA GLY A 53 -6.14 -2.78 11.56
C GLY A 53 -7.57 -2.96 11.04
N ASN A 54 -8.43 -1.99 11.32
CA ASN A 54 -9.83 -1.97 10.89
C ASN A 54 -10.08 -1.11 9.63
N THR A 55 -9.02 -0.59 9.01
CA THR A 55 -9.13 0.26 7.81
C THR A 55 -8.94 -0.57 6.56
N ASP A 56 -9.76 -0.33 5.55
CA ASP A 56 -9.62 -0.93 4.23
C ASP A 56 -8.81 0.00 3.33
N TYR A 57 -7.85 -0.58 2.61
CA TYR A 57 -6.93 0.15 1.73
C TYR A 57 -7.11 -0.30 0.29
N TRP A 58 -6.96 0.64 -0.65
CA TRP A 58 -6.85 0.29 -2.06
C TRP A 58 -5.56 -0.48 -2.34
N LEU A 59 -5.70 -1.56 -3.11
CA LEU A 59 -4.60 -2.35 -3.64
C LEU A 59 -4.53 -2.17 -5.17
N GLY A 60 -3.37 -2.47 -5.76
CA GLY A 60 -3.09 -2.34 -7.19
C GLY A 60 -3.78 -3.39 -8.06
N LEU A 61 -4.98 -3.86 -7.69
CA LEU A 61 -5.79 -4.79 -8.47
C LEU A 61 -6.72 -4.01 -9.40
N ARG A 62 -6.66 -4.29 -10.70
CA ARG A 62 -7.53 -3.69 -11.73
C ARG A 62 -8.02 -4.77 -12.69
N ARG A 63 -9.29 -4.68 -13.11
CA ARG A 63 -9.91 -5.57 -14.10
C ARG A 63 -9.65 -5.09 -15.53
#